data_AF-H8ZCW3-F1
#
_entry.id   AF-H8ZCW3-F1
#
_cell.length_a   1.000
_cell.length_b   1.000
_cell.length_c   1.000
_cell.angle_alpha   90.00
_cell.angle_beta   90.00
_cell.angle_gamma   90.00
#
_symmetry.space_group_name_H-M   'P 1'
#
loop_
_entity.id
_entity.type
_entity.pdbx_description
1 polymer ?
#
loop_
_entity_poly.entity_id
_entity_poly.type
_entity_poly.pdbx_seq_one_letter_code
_entity_poly.pdbx_strand_id
1 'polypeptide(L)'
;MKYLELESTTTGIAGDIIEIKENAPGLNILFETYSLKMTRQERKTSRSGKYKSLSLMVTAALNLLFVDYDVRITYKDLKIISKEECKADLTNKLFTIGLTKSYQEMAGWVESVFRTIQECAGSDADIIKVETRKGPFAQCHWSECLAVHGRSLKRVVLFVVLYSNHLNSPILL
;
A
#
# COMPACT_ATOMS: atom_id res chain seq x y z
N MET A 1 -9.31 -11.02 16.30
CA MET A 1 -8.73 -10.29 15.15
C MET A 1 -7.63 -9.39 15.66
N LYS A 2 -6.45 -9.38 14.99
CA LYS A 2 -5.38 -8.43 15.30
C LYS A 2 -5.96 -7.03 15.17
N TYR A 3 -5.82 -6.21 16.21
CA TYR A 3 -6.26 -4.83 16.16
C TYR A 3 -5.21 -4.01 15.40
N LEU A 4 -5.65 -3.17 14.47
CA LEU A 4 -4.80 -2.23 13.77
C LEU A 4 -5.09 -0.83 14.30
N GLU A 5 -4.02 -0.08 14.59
CA GLU A 5 -4.10 1.33 14.94
C GLU A 5 -3.39 2.14 13.87
N LEU A 6 -4.05 3.15 13.32
CA LEU A 6 -3.44 4.10 12.41
C LEU A 6 -2.34 4.88 13.15
N GLU A 7 -1.12 4.86 12.61
CA GLU A 7 -0.03 5.68 13.12
C GLU A 7 0.16 6.92 12.24
N SER A 8 0.10 8.09 12.88
CA SER A 8 0.45 9.34 12.24
C SER A 8 1.91 9.29 11.83
N THR A 9 2.17 9.27 10.52
CA THR A 9 3.53 9.27 9.98
C THR A 9 3.72 10.54 9.18
N THR A 10 4.45 11.51 9.73
CA THR A 10 4.88 12.69 8.96
C THR A 10 6.02 12.25 8.05
N THR A 11 5.77 12.17 6.74
CA THR A 11 6.77 11.70 5.77
C THR A 11 7.10 12.78 4.76
N GLY A 12 8.34 12.79 4.27
CA GLY A 12 8.76 13.73 3.23
C GLY A 12 7.95 13.59 1.92
N ILE A 13 7.48 12.37 1.62
CA ILE A 13 6.69 12.09 0.41
C ILE A 13 5.24 12.60 0.49
N ALA A 14 4.75 13.02 1.67
CA ALA A 14 3.38 13.50 1.81
C ALA A 14 3.14 14.77 0.99
N GLY A 15 4.13 15.67 0.94
CA GLY A 15 4.08 16.87 0.08
C GLY A 15 4.02 16.49 -1.40
N ASP A 16 4.93 15.62 -1.84
CA ASP A 16 4.98 15.16 -3.24
C ASP A 16 3.68 14.48 -3.67
N ILE A 17 3.05 13.68 -2.79
CA ILE A 17 1.77 13.02 -3.10
C ILE A 17 0.65 14.05 -3.32
N ILE A 18 0.63 15.13 -2.55
CA ILE A 18 -0.36 16.21 -2.72
C ILE A 18 -0.13 16.90 -4.06
N GLU A 19 1.11 17.28 -4.37
CA GLU A 19 1.46 17.92 -5.63
C GLU A 19 1.15 17.04 -6.85
N ILE A 20 1.42 15.73 -6.77
CA ILE A 20 1.07 14.78 -7.83
C ILE A 20 -0.44 14.72 -8.05
N LYS A 21 -1.24 14.70 -6.98
CA LYS A 21 -2.71 14.66 -7.10
C LYS A 21 -3.27 15.92 -7.77
N GLU A 22 -2.66 17.08 -7.54
CA GLU A 22 -3.06 18.34 -8.17
C GLU A 22 -2.70 18.36 -9.67
N ASN A 23 -1.58 17.74 -10.05
CA ASN A 23 -1.06 17.79 -11.42
C ASN A 23 -1.50 16.62 -12.32
N ALA A 24 -2.00 15.51 -11.74
CA ALA A 24 -2.38 14.31 -12.48
C ALA A 24 -3.81 13.87 -12.16
N PRO A 25 -4.81 14.44 -12.84
CA PRO A 25 -6.21 14.08 -12.63
C PRO A 25 -6.44 12.58 -12.86
N GLY A 26 -7.13 11.93 -11.93
CA GLY A 26 -7.40 10.50 -11.98
C GLY A 26 -6.34 9.61 -11.34
N LEU A 27 -5.20 10.16 -10.90
CA LEU A 27 -4.21 9.45 -10.09
C LEU A 27 -4.45 9.72 -8.60
N ASN A 28 -4.63 8.67 -7.82
CA ASN A 28 -4.75 8.74 -6.37
C ASN A 28 -3.70 7.86 -5.70
N ILE A 29 -2.78 8.49 -4.97
CA ILE A 29 -1.75 7.81 -4.17
C ILE A 29 -2.13 7.92 -2.70
N LEU A 30 -2.14 6.80 -1.99
CA LEU A 30 -2.46 6.67 -0.59
C LEU A 30 -1.30 5.98 0.12
N PHE A 31 -0.89 6.53 1.26
CA PHE A 31 0.17 5.99 2.09
C PHE A 31 -0.29 6.01 3.55
N GLU A 32 -0.36 4.83 4.17
CA GLU A 32 -0.78 4.72 5.57
C GLU A 32 0.02 3.67 6.32
N THR A 33 0.25 3.92 7.60
CA THR A 33 0.97 3.01 8.49
C THR A 33 0.05 2.55 9.60
N TYR A 34 0.04 1.24 9.86
CA TYR A 34 -0.76 0.64 10.91
C TYR A 34 0.07 -0.22 11.84
N SER A 35 -0.13 -0.07 13.15
CA SER A 35 0.47 -0.91 14.18
C SER A 35 -0.42 -2.08 14.56
N LEU A 36 0.14 -3.28 14.62
CA LEU A 36 -0.54 -4.51 15.03
C LEU A 36 -0.56 -4.61 16.56
N LYS A 37 -1.70 -4.32 17.18
CA LYS A 37 -1.93 -4.67 18.58
C LYS A 37 -2.56 -6.06 18.67
N MET A 38 -1.88 -6.97 19.37
CA MET A 38 -2.44 -8.28 19.70
C MET A 38 -3.25 -8.19 20.97
N THR A 39 -4.49 -8.71 20.93
CA THR A 39 -5.27 -8.92 22.15
C THR A 39 -4.70 -10.09 22.97
N ARG A 40 -4.99 -10.15 24.28
CA ARG A 40 -4.45 -11.16 25.21
C ARG A 40 -4.81 -12.61 24.80
N GLN A 41 -5.95 -12.80 24.14
CA GLN A 41 -6.45 -14.09 23.66
C GLN A 41 -5.70 -14.60 22.42
N GLU A 42 -5.16 -13.69 21.60
CA GLU A 42 -4.47 -14.01 20.34
C GLU A 42 -3.00 -14.36 20.51
N ARG A 43 -2.37 -13.88 21.59
CA ARG A 43 -1.03 -14.34 22.00
C ARG A 43 -1.01 -15.85 22.25
N LYS A 44 -2.15 -16.45 22.63
CA LYS A 44 -2.29 -17.89 22.89
C LYS A 44 -2.56 -18.74 21.64
N THR A 45 -3.04 -18.16 20.53
CA THR A 45 -3.49 -18.88 19.32
C THR A 45 -2.60 -18.70 18.09
N SER A 46 -1.46 -18.01 18.21
CA SER A 46 -0.56 -17.61 17.11
C SER A 46 0.15 -18.76 16.35
N ARG A 47 -0.27 -20.02 16.53
CA ARG A 47 0.28 -21.21 15.84
C ARG A 47 -0.28 -21.47 14.43
N SER A 48 -1.14 -20.60 13.88
CA SER A 48 -1.70 -20.80 12.52
C SER A 48 -0.82 -20.19 11.42
N GLY A 49 -0.81 -20.84 10.24
CA GLY A 49 0.14 -20.62 9.16
C GLY A 49 0.33 -19.16 8.70
N LYS A 50 1.59 -18.81 8.38
CA LYS A 50 2.10 -17.46 8.07
C LYS A 50 1.18 -16.66 7.11
N TYR A 51 0.73 -17.29 6.02
CA TYR A 51 -0.05 -16.63 4.96
C TYR A 51 -1.52 -16.33 5.32
N LYS A 52 -2.16 -17.19 6.11
CA LYS A 52 -3.53 -16.93 6.59
C LYS A 52 -3.56 -15.74 7.55
N SER A 53 -2.50 -15.61 8.36
CA SER A 53 -2.31 -14.49 9.28
C SER A 53 -2.02 -13.16 8.57
N LEU A 54 -1.41 -13.22 7.38
CA LEU A 54 -1.04 -12.06 6.57
C LEU A 54 -2.22 -11.54 5.74
N SER A 55 -2.97 -12.42 5.07
CA SER A 55 -4.16 -12.03 4.30
C SER A 55 -5.24 -11.37 5.16
N LEU A 56 -5.48 -11.88 6.37
CA LEU A 56 -6.39 -11.25 7.34
C LEU A 56 -5.92 -9.86 7.77
N MET A 57 -4.61 -9.69 7.91
CA MET A 57 -4.00 -8.43 8.31
C MET A 57 -4.11 -7.37 7.20
N VAL A 58 -3.77 -7.75 5.97
CA VAL A 58 -3.89 -6.88 4.79
C VAL A 58 -5.37 -6.52 4.53
N THR A 59 -6.28 -7.49 4.67
CA THR A 59 -7.73 -7.26 4.63
C THR A 59 -8.17 -6.20 5.63
N ALA A 60 -7.76 -6.35 6.89
CA ALA A 60 -8.13 -5.40 7.94
C ALA A 60 -7.56 -3.99 7.65
N ALA A 61 -6.32 -3.89 7.17
CA ALA A 61 -5.71 -2.61 6.83
C ALA A 61 -6.42 -1.94 5.64
N LEU A 62 -6.78 -2.70 4.60
CA LEU A 62 -7.49 -2.16 3.45
C LEU A 62 -8.93 -1.72 3.80
N ASN A 63 -9.62 -2.41 4.70
CA ASN A 63 -10.95 -2.00 5.15
C ASN A 63 -10.92 -0.77 6.07
N LEU A 64 -9.78 -0.49 6.72
CA LEU A 64 -9.59 0.77 7.44
C LEU A 64 -9.31 1.92 6.48
N LEU A 65 -8.49 1.69 5.45
CA LEU A 65 -8.17 2.68 4.42
C LEU A 65 -9.40 3.01 3.54
N PHE A 66 -10.20 2.00 3.20
CA PHE A 66 -11.34 2.10 2.29
C PHE A 66 -12.63 1.73 3.01
N VAL A 67 -13.10 2.62 3.89
CA VAL A 67 -14.22 2.36 4.81
C VAL A 67 -15.53 1.99 4.09
N ASP A 68 -15.72 2.49 2.87
CA ASP A 68 -16.93 2.23 2.07
C ASP A 68 -16.93 0.87 1.35
N TYR A 69 -15.83 0.11 1.45
CA TYR A 69 -15.64 -1.15 0.73
C TYR A 69 -15.41 -2.33 1.67
N ASP A 70 -16.10 -3.45 1.44
CA ASP A 70 -15.76 -4.75 2.04
C ASP A 70 -14.69 -5.46 1.18
N VAL A 71 -13.43 -5.08 1.38
CA VAL A 71 -12.29 -5.69 0.69
C VAL A 71 -11.93 -7.01 1.38
N ARG A 72 -12.02 -8.13 0.65
CA ARG A 72 -11.62 -9.45 1.15
C ARG A 72 -10.42 -9.99 0.40
N ILE A 73 -9.26 -9.99 1.07
CA ILE A 73 -8.01 -10.51 0.53
C ILE A 73 -7.80 -11.94 1.02
N THR A 74 -7.51 -12.82 0.08
CA THR A 74 -7.14 -14.22 0.32
C THR A 74 -5.65 -14.41 0.10
N TYR A 75 -5.11 -15.56 0.52
CA TYR A 75 -3.70 -15.88 0.28
C TYR A 75 -3.33 -15.97 -1.20
N LYS A 76 -4.31 -16.19 -2.10
CA LYS A 76 -4.09 -16.24 -3.55
C LYS A 76 -3.88 -14.86 -4.16
N ASP A 77 -4.33 -13.82 -3.47
CA ASP A 77 -4.22 -12.43 -3.91
C ASP A 77 -2.90 -11.79 -3.40
N LEU A 78 -2.03 -12.55 -2.73
CA LEU A 78 -0.78 -12.05 -2.15
C LEU A 78 0.43 -12.63 -2.89
N LYS A 79 1.29 -11.75 -3.38
CA LYS A 79 2.58 -12.11 -3.97
C LYS A 79 3.71 -11.40 -3.22
N ILE A 80 4.63 -12.16 -2.63
CA ILE A 80 5.86 -11.58 -2.09
C ILE A 80 6.78 -11.25 -3.26
N ILE A 81 7.25 -10.02 -3.32
CA ILE A 81 8.09 -9.51 -4.42
C ILE A 81 9.35 -8.85 -3.87
N SER A 82 10.40 -8.77 -4.71
CA SER A 82 11.61 -8.05 -4.33
C SER A 82 11.40 -6.54 -4.39
N LYS A 83 12.23 -5.81 -3.65
CA LYS A 83 12.23 -4.34 -3.66
C LYS A 83 12.53 -3.81 -5.06
N GLU A 84 13.45 -4.46 -5.76
CA GLU A 84 13.91 -4.09 -7.10
C GLU A 84 12.81 -4.30 -8.15
N GLU A 85 12.12 -5.45 -8.11
CA GLU A 85 10.96 -5.73 -9.00
C GLU A 85 9.88 -4.66 -8.79
N CYS A 86 9.59 -4.34 -7.54
CA CYS A 86 8.55 -3.37 -7.20
C CYS A 86 8.89 -1.95 -7.64
N LYS A 87 10.14 -1.50 -7.41
CA LYS A 87 10.61 -0.19 -7.84
C LYS A 87 10.54 -0.04 -9.36
N ALA A 88 10.99 -1.06 -10.10
CA ALA A 88 10.96 -1.04 -11.56
C ALA A 88 9.53 -0.96 -12.10
N ASP A 89 8.62 -1.79 -11.58
CA ASP A 89 7.21 -1.79 -12.00
C ASP A 89 6.52 -0.45 -11.69
N LEU A 90 6.71 0.08 -10.47
CA LEU A 90 6.12 1.35 -10.06
C LEU A 90 6.68 2.53 -10.87
N THR A 91 7.99 2.57 -11.10
CA THR A 91 8.63 3.62 -11.90
C THR A 91 8.08 3.62 -13.32
N ASN A 92 7.98 2.45 -13.95
CA ASN A 92 7.43 2.32 -15.30
C ASN A 92 5.96 2.79 -15.37
N LYS A 93 5.12 2.36 -14.43
CA LYS A 93 3.69 2.72 -14.39
C LYS A 93 3.45 4.21 -14.16
N LEU A 94 4.22 4.84 -13.28
CA LEU A 94 4.07 6.26 -12.99
C LEU A 94 4.67 7.13 -14.10
N PHE A 95 5.77 6.68 -14.72
CA PHE A 95 6.36 7.39 -15.85
C PHE A 95 5.43 7.42 -17.06
N THR A 96 4.70 6.33 -17.35
CA THR A 96 3.76 6.28 -18.49
C THR A 96 2.54 7.18 -18.32
N ILE A 97 2.20 7.61 -17.10
CA ILE A 97 1.19 8.64 -16.85
C ILE A 97 1.69 10.04 -17.23
N GLY A 98 3.00 10.24 -17.35
CA GLY A 98 3.59 11.54 -17.69
C GLY A 98 3.71 12.49 -16.51
N LEU A 99 3.82 11.97 -15.28
CA LEU A 99 4.00 12.77 -14.06
C LEU A 99 5.27 13.61 -14.09
N THR A 100 6.37 13.05 -14.61
CA THR A 100 7.66 13.73 -14.75
C THR A 100 8.11 13.72 -16.19
N LYS A 101 8.97 14.68 -16.55
CA LYS A 101 9.58 14.73 -17.89
C LYS A 101 10.77 13.76 -18.03
N SER A 102 11.31 13.30 -16.90
CA SER A 102 12.49 12.43 -16.85
C SER A 102 12.20 11.14 -16.09
N TYR A 103 12.59 10.02 -16.69
CA TYR A 103 12.55 8.71 -16.04
C TYR A 103 13.45 8.67 -14.80
N GLN A 104 14.59 9.36 -14.82
CA GLN A 104 15.52 9.42 -13.69
C GLN A 104 14.92 10.14 -12.49
N GLU A 105 14.14 11.20 -12.73
CA GLU A 105 13.40 11.93 -11.70
C GLU A 105 12.34 11.02 -11.07
N MET A 106 11.58 10.28 -11.89
CA MET A 106 10.60 9.31 -11.40
C MET A 106 11.26 8.21 -10.56
N ALA A 107 12.39 7.66 -11.03
CA ALA A 107 13.13 6.65 -10.30
C ALA A 107 13.64 7.18 -8.95
N GLY A 108 14.11 8.43 -8.88
CA GLY A 108 14.53 9.08 -7.65
C GLY A 108 13.39 9.31 -6.65
N TRP A 109 12.21 9.67 -7.16
CA TRP A 109 11.01 9.79 -6.34
C TRP A 109 10.57 8.41 -5.78
N VAL A 110 10.52 7.38 -6.64
CA VAL A 110 10.22 6.01 -6.22
C VAL A 110 11.24 5.50 -5.18
N GLU A 111 12.52 5.82 -5.33
CA GLU A 111 13.53 5.51 -4.31
C GLU A 111 13.19 6.13 -2.95
N SER A 112 12.74 7.39 -2.95
CA SER A 112 12.33 8.10 -1.73
C SER A 112 11.08 7.50 -1.08
N VAL A 113 10.11 7.04 -1.89
CA VAL A 113 8.96 6.26 -1.40
C VAL A 113 9.43 4.99 -0.70
N PHE A 114 10.31 4.21 -1.33
CA PHE A 114 10.82 2.97 -0.74
C PHE A 114 11.71 3.18 0.48
N ARG A 115 12.45 4.28 0.55
CA ARG A 115 13.18 4.69 1.76
C ARG A 115 12.20 4.96 2.90
N THR A 116 11.15 5.72 2.65
CA THR A 116 10.09 6.03 3.63
C THR A 116 9.37 4.78 4.11
N ILE A 117 8.99 3.87 3.19
CA ILE A 117 8.40 2.57 3.52
C ILE A 117 9.31 1.78 4.48
N GLN A 118 10.62 1.75 4.20
CA GLN A 118 11.59 1.04 5.02
C GLN A 118 11.71 1.64 6.43
N GLU A 119 11.72 2.97 6.55
CA GLU A 119 11.76 3.68 7.84
C GLU A 119 10.52 3.36 8.68
N CYS A 120 9.34 3.26 8.05
CA CYS A 120 8.08 3.00 8.72
C CYS A 120 7.93 1.52 9.14
N ALA A 121 8.29 0.60 8.25
CA ALA A 121 8.12 -0.84 8.45
C ALA A 121 9.27 -1.50 9.21
N GLY A 122 10.48 -0.94 9.17
CA GLY A 122 11.70 -1.55 9.73
C GLY A 122 12.47 -2.39 8.70
N SER A 123 13.71 -2.77 9.02
CA SER A 123 14.64 -3.46 8.12
C SER A 123 14.28 -4.91 7.77
N ASP A 124 13.41 -5.54 8.56
CA ASP A 124 13.05 -6.95 8.46
C ASP A 124 11.73 -7.22 7.72
N ALA A 125 11.30 -6.23 6.93
CA ALA A 125 9.99 -6.20 6.31
C ALA A 125 9.88 -7.05 5.02
N ASP A 126 8.75 -7.75 4.88
CA ASP A 126 8.37 -8.45 3.65
C ASP A 126 7.51 -7.49 2.79
N ILE A 127 7.86 -7.30 1.50
CA ILE A 127 7.05 -6.53 0.54
C ILE A 127 6.06 -7.46 -0.14
N ILE A 128 4.78 -7.15 -0.03
CA ILE A 128 3.69 -7.97 -0.54
C ILE A 128 2.87 -7.14 -1.52
N LYS A 129 2.84 -7.58 -2.77
CA LYS A 129 1.92 -7.08 -3.78
C LYS A 129 0.57 -7.73 -3.60
N VAL A 130 -0.48 -6.91 -3.57
CA VAL A 130 -1.87 -7.34 -3.46
C VAL A 130 -2.50 -7.31 -4.85
N GLU A 131 -2.78 -8.49 -5.41
CA GLU A 131 -3.33 -8.68 -6.75
C GLU A 131 -4.83 -8.94 -6.65
N THR A 132 -5.61 -7.88 -6.48
CA THR A 132 -7.08 -7.95 -6.45
C THR A 132 -7.70 -6.95 -7.42
N ARG A 133 -8.86 -7.32 -7.97
CA ARG A 133 -9.72 -6.43 -8.77
C ARG A 133 -11.06 -6.15 -8.08
N LYS A 134 -11.14 -6.32 -6.75
CA LYS A 134 -12.36 -6.12 -5.96
C LYS A 134 -12.31 -4.78 -5.22
N GLY A 135 -13.46 -4.26 -4.80
CA GLY A 135 -13.55 -3.02 -4.03
C GLY A 135 -13.04 -1.81 -4.84
N PRO A 136 -12.19 -0.93 -4.28
CA PRO A 136 -11.74 0.30 -4.94
C PRO A 136 -10.90 0.02 -6.21
N PHE A 137 -10.31 -1.18 -6.32
CA PHE A 137 -9.48 -1.59 -7.45
C PHE A 137 -10.29 -1.93 -8.71
N ALA A 138 -11.59 -2.21 -8.57
CA ALA A 138 -12.44 -2.68 -9.68
C ALA A 138 -12.68 -1.61 -10.76
N GLN A 139 -12.67 -0.34 -10.36
CA GLN A 139 -12.98 0.80 -11.23
C GLN A 139 -11.72 1.47 -11.81
N CYS A 140 -10.54 0.97 -11.46
CA CYS A 140 -9.27 1.53 -11.90
C CYS A 140 -8.88 0.97 -13.27
N HIS A 141 -8.27 1.82 -14.11
CA HIS A 141 -7.59 1.37 -15.32
C HIS A 141 -6.39 0.47 -14.96
N TRP A 142 -5.62 0.92 -13.96
CA TRP A 142 -4.67 0.07 -13.26
C TRP A 142 -4.54 0.51 -11.80
N SER A 143 -4.09 -0.41 -10.96
CA SER A 143 -3.79 -0.13 -9.56
C SER A 143 -2.52 -0.85 -9.13
N GLU A 144 -1.78 -0.25 -8.20
CA GLU A 144 -0.66 -0.88 -7.51
C GLU A 144 -0.95 -0.84 -6.01
N CYS A 145 -1.04 -2.00 -5.36
CA CYS A 145 -1.29 -2.09 -3.93
C CYS A 145 -0.16 -2.87 -3.27
N LEU A 146 0.65 -2.17 -2.50
CA LEU A 146 1.77 -2.72 -1.74
C LEU A 146 1.42 -2.72 -0.26
N ALA A 147 1.51 -3.89 0.35
CA ALA A 147 1.49 -4.06 1.79
C ALA A 147 2.87 -4.49 2.27
N VAL A 148 3.49 -3.71 3.15
CA VAL A 148 4.82 -3.99 3.67
C VAL A 148 4.72 -4.33 5.15
N HIS A 149 5.05 -5.57 5.49
CA HIS A 149 4.88 -6.10 6.84
C HIS A 149 6.21 -6.19 7.58
N GLY A 150 6.41 -5.25 8.51
CA GLY A 150 7.53 -5.22 9.43
C GLY A 150 7.32 -6.15 10.62
N ARG A 151 8.12 -7.21 10.75
CA ARG A 151 7.93 -8.23 11.80
C ARG A 151 8.33 -7.71 13.18
N SER A 152 9.46 -7.02 13.27
CA SER A 152 10.01 -6.51 14.53
C SER A 152 9.15 -5.37 15.09
N LEU A 153 8.77 -4.43 14.24
CA LEU A 153 7.89 -3.31 14.62
C LEU A 153 6.42 -3.73 14.71
N LYS A 154 6.06 -4.91 14.20
CA LYS A 154 4.68 -5.38 14.07
C LYS A 154 3.81 -4.34 13.36
N ARG A 155 4.30 -3.82 12.24
CA ARG A 155 3.65 -2.76 11.46
C ARG A 155 3.29 -3.25 10.07
N VAL A 156 2.25 -2.65 9.52
CA VAL A 156 1.85 -2.76 8.13
C VAL A 156 1.87 -1.37 7.54
N VAL A 157 2.67 -1.18 6.49
CA VAL A 157 2.63 0.03 5.68
C VAL A 157 1.87 -0.31 4.41
N LEU A 158 0.82 0.43 4.12
CA LEU A 158 0.11 0.39 2.85
C LEU A 158 0.60 1.53 1.97
N PHE A 159 0.97 1.19 0.74
CA PHE A 159 1.15 2.14 -0.34
C PHE A 159 0.26 1.71 -1.50
N VAL A 160 -0.73 2.53 -1.81
CA VAL A 160 -1.75 2.23 -2.81
C VAL A 160 -1.77 3.32 -3.87
N VAL A 161 -1.67 2.92 -5.13
CA VAL A 161 -1.82 3.79 -6.29
C VAL A 161 -3.03 3.31 -7.07
N LEU A 162 -3.98 4.21 -7.28
CA LEU A 162 -5.18 4.00 -8.07
C LEU A 162 -5.16 4.97 -9.25
N TYR A 163 -5.23 4.46 -10.47
CA TYR A 163 -5.31 5.29 -11.66
C TYR A 163 -6.60 5.00 -12.43
N SER A 164 -7.37 6.04 -12.72
CA SER A 164 -8.58 5.99 -13.53
C SER A 164 -8.54 7.04 -14.64
N ASN A 165 -8.94 6.65 -15.86
CA ASN A 165 -9.04 7.56 -17.00
C ASN A 165 -10.27 8.50 -16.91
N HIS A 166 -11.16 8.28 -15.94
CA HIS A 166 -12.33 9.14 -15.74
C HIS A 166 -12.00 10.23 -14.72
N LEU A 167 -12.06 11.50 -15.17
CA LEU A 167 -11.82 12.72 -14.39
C LEU A 167 -12.65 12.82 -13.09
N ASN A 168 -13.76 12.08 -13.01
CA ASN A 168 -14.55 11.93 -11.80
C ASN A 168 -14.26 10.56 -11.18
N SER A 169 -13.17 10.48 -10.40
CA SER A 169 -12.97 9.34 -9.51
C SER A 169 -14.04 9.42 -8.41
N PRO A 170 -14.96 8.45 -8.29
CA PRO A 170 -16.02 8.48 -7.28
C PRO A 170 -15.49 8.18 -5.87
N ILE A 171 -14.17 8.13 -5.67
CA ILE A 171 -13.51 7.83 -4.40
C ILE A 171 -13.60 9.03 -3.41
N LEU A 172 -14.20 10.15 -3.84
CA LEU A 172 -14.49 11.32 -3.00
C LEU A 172 -15.94 11.83 -3.23
N LEU A 173 -16.94 10.98 -2.96
CA LEU A 173 -18.31 11.43 -2.71
C LEU A 173 -18.80 10.92 -1.36
#